data_AF-A0A1E4K847-F1
#
_entry.id   AF-A0A1E4K847-F1
#
_cell.length_a   1.000
_cell.length_b   1.000
_cell.length_c   1.000
_cell.angle_alpha   90.00
_cell.angle_beta   90.00
_cell.angle_gamma   90.00
#
_symmetry.space_group_name_H-M   'P 1'
#
loop_
_entity.id
_entity.type
_entity.pdbx_description
1 polymer ?
#
loop_
_entity_poly.entity_id
_entity_poly.type
_entity_poly.pdbx_seq_one_letter_code
_entity_poly.pdbx_strand_id
1 'polypeptide(L)'
;MMAPKRKPKSAAAAVVVAPEMPATSLVLRCSRADGSSKNGFVWPTVAGAEVVAPDWLANNECGHGLHGWLFGAGDHTSSSYAEDPNALWYVLEVVTTDIVMLGGKCKFPRCMIRFVGPRGDAAAYMLAHEPRSRDVAVIGACRQVGDTQSVIVGYGGTATAGDGGTATAGDGGTATAGYGGTATAGDGGTATAGDGGTATAGTRGTATAGTRGTATAGDGGELRIQWWDAKASRYRTATAYVGEDGIKPNTPYRLDANHKFVEAPKGEC
;
A
#
# COMPACT_ATOMS: atom_id res chain seq x y z
N MET A 1 -5.52 -87.35 -6.66
CA MET A 1 -6.04 -85.97 -6.80
C MET A 1 -5.00 -85.01 -6.25
N MET A 2 -4.33 -84.22 -7.10
CA MET A 2 -3.36 -83.21 -6.69
C MET A 2 -4.11 -81.92 -6.28
N ALA A 3 -3.84 -81.40 -5.09
CA ALA A 3 -4.38 -80.11 -4.64
C ALA A 3 -3.75 -78.93 -5.42
N PRO A 4 -4.50 -77.87 -5.75
CA PRO A 4 -3.95 -76.76 -6.51
C PRO A 4 -3.05 -75.89 -5.61
N LYS A 5 -1.84 -75.59 -6.08
CA LYS A 5 -0.93 -74.63 -5.44
C LYS A 5 -1.53 -73.23 -5.53
N ARG A 6 -1.75 -72.56 -4.39
CA ARG A 6 -2.15 -71.14 -4.32
C ARG A 6 -1.00 -70.27 -4.85
N LYS A 7 -1.29 -69.41 -5.83
CA LYS A 7 -0.39 -68.32 -6.25
C LYS A 7 -0.27 -67.28 -5.12
N PRO A 8 0.91 -66.70 -4.88
CA PRO A 8 1.05 -65.64 -3.90
C PRO A 8 0.31 -64.38 -4.41
N LYS A 9 -0.47 -63.74 -3.53
CA LYS A 9 -1.05 -62.42 -3.79
C LYS A 9 0.09 -61.40 -3.81
N SER A 10 0.22 -60.59 -4.87
CA SER A 10 1.15 -59.47 -4.83
C SER A 10 0.68 -58.46 -3.79
N ALA A 11 1.53 -58.13 -2.83
CA ALA A 11 1.28 -56.99 -1.94
C ALA A 11 1.28 -55.73 -2.80
N ALA A 12 0.19 -54.96 -2.76
CA ALA A 12 0.18 -53.62 -3.32
C ALA A 12 1.20 -52.79 -2.53
N ALA A 13 2.20 -52.24 -3.21
CA ALA A 13 3.09 -51.27 -2.60
C ALA A 13 2.25 -50.07 -2.15
N ALA A 14 2.27 -49.74 -0.86
CA ALA A 14 1.68 -48.52 -0.37
C ALA A 14 2.39 -47.35 -1.06
N VAL A 15 1.65 -46.54 -1.81
CA VAL A 15 2.16 -45.28 -2.34
C VAL A 15 2.42 -44.39 -1.13
N VAL A 16 3.70 -44.19 -0.80
CA VAL A 16 4.10 -43.20 0.20
C VAL A 16 3.92 -41.85 -0.46
N VAL A 17 2.78 -41.20 -0.21
CA VAL A 17 2.55 -39.81 -0.63
C VAL A 17 3.47 -38.96 0.23
N ALA A 18 4.42 -38.26 -0.40
CA ALA A 18 5.24 -37.27 0.32
C ALA A 18 4.31 -36.27 1.04
N PRO A 19 4.61 -35.86 2.28
CA PRO A 19 3.75 -34.93 2.99
C PRO A 19 3.58 -33.67 2.14
N GLU A 20 2.33 -33.26 1.95
CA GLU A 20 2.01 -32.02 1.25
C GLU A 20 2.68 -30.87 2.01
N MET A 21 3.49 -30.08 1.31
CA MET A 21 4.14 -28.91 1.90
C MET A 21 3.03 -27.97 2.42
N PRO A 22 3.15 -27.47 3.67
CA PRO A 22 2.14 -26.60 4.21
C PRO A 22 1.99 -25.34 3.36
N ALA A 23 0.77 -24.89 3.13
CA ALA A 23 0.51 -23.66 2.40
C ALA A 23 1.18 -22.47 3.10
N THR A 24 1.76 -21.56 2.30
CA THR A 24 2.42 -20.36 2.80
C THR A 24 1.77 -19.07 2.28
N SER A 25 2.02 -17.98 3.01
CA SER A 25 1.60 -16.63 2.67
C SER A 25 2.79 -15.69 2.80
N LEU A 26 2.82 -14.65 1.97
CA LEU A 26 3.79 -13.57 2.13
C LEU A 26 3.30 -12.49 3.10
N VAL A 27 4.22 -12.04 3.94
CA VAL A 27 4.04 -10.98 4.93
C VAL A 27 5.10 -9.92 4.69
N LEU A 28 4.68 -8.66 4.58
CA LEU A 28 5.59 -7.51 4.50
C LEU A 28 5.96 -7.06 5.91
N ARG A 29 7.19 -6.62 6.12
CA ARG A 29 7.56 -5.88 7.33
C ARG A 29 8.70 -4.90 7.08
N CYS A 30 9.06 -4.13 8.11
CA CYS A 30 10.23 -3.27 8.11
C CYS A 30 11.01 -3.29 9.44
N SER A 31 12.25 -2.82 9.40
CA SER A 31 13.11 -2.53 10.57
C SER A 31 13.95 -1.28 10.32
N ARG A 32 14.77 -0.92 11.31
CA ARG A 32 15.86 0.04 11.09
C ARG A 32 16.83 -0.45 10.01
N ALA A 33 17.65 0.47 9.52
CA ALA A 33 18.68 0.24 8.50
C ALA A 33 19.70 -0.86 8.87
N ASP A 34 19.97 -1.05 10.15
CA ASP A 34 20.87 -2.07 10.69
C ASP A 34 20.20 -3.43 10.96
N GLY A 35 18.92 -3.58 10.59
CA GLY A 35 18.13 -4.79 10.86
C GLY A 35 17.51 -4.84 12.27
N SER A 36 17.88 -3.93 13.17
CA SER A 36 17.38 -3.91 14.54
C SER A 36 15.91 -3.52 14.63
N SER A 37 15.20 -4.13 15.58
CA SER A 37 13.78 -3.93 15.87
C SER A 37 13.57 -3.70 17.37
N LYS A 38 12.32 -3.76 17.85
CA LYS A 38 12.00 -3.62 19.27
C LYS A 38 12.64 -4.74 20.10
N ASN A 39 12.86 -4.49 21.39
CA ASN A 39 13.41 -5.45 22.37
C ASN A 39 14.79 -6.02 21.99
N GLY A 40 15.59 -5.28 21.22
CA GLY A 40 16.95 -5.69 20.84
C GLY A 40 17.02 -6.80 19.78
N PHE A 41 15.87 -7.23 19.22
CA PHE A 41 15.87 -8.24 18.17
C PHE A 41 16.48 -7.68 16.88
N VAL A 42 17.44 -8.40 16.29
CA VAL A 42 18.09 -8.04 15.02
C VAL A 42 17.73 -9.07 13.97
N TRP A 43 17.17 -8.61 12.86
CA TRP A 43 16.80 -9.47 11.76
C TRP A 43 18.01 -9.76 10.86
N PRO A 44 18.18 -11.00 10.39
CA PRO A 44 19.11 -11.29 9.31
C PRO A 44 18.77 -10.45 8.08
N THR A 45 19.78 -9.89 7.43
CA THR A 45 19.64 -9.05 6.23
C THR A 45 19.99 -9.81 4.96
N VAL A 46 19.70 -11.12 4.94
CA VAL A 46 19.97 -12.00 3.81
C VAL A 46 18.74 -12.85 3.48
N ALA A 47 18.40 -12.93 2.19
CA ALA A 47 17.34 -13.82 1.72
C ALA A 47 17.75 -15.30 1.92
N GLY A 48 16.79 -16.15 2.25
CA GLY A 48 17.00 -17.55 2.61
C GLY A 48 17.34 -17.80 4.08
N ALA A 49 17.40 -16.76 4.92
CA ALA A 49 17.53 -16.93 6.36
C ALA A 49 16.18 -17.31 7.00
N GLU A 50 16.20 -18.36 7.81
CA GLU A 50 15.10 -18.68 8.72
C GLU A 50 15.17 -17.78 9.95
N VAL A 51 14.00 -17.29 10.38
CA VAL A 51 13.86 -16.45 11.57
C VAL A 51 12.80 -17.06 12.46
N VAL A 52 13.12 -17.25 13.74
CA VAL A 52 12.22 -17.81 14.75
C VAL A 52 12.05 -16.81 15.87
N ALA A 53 10.80 -16.56 16.29
CA ALA A 53 10.50 -15.75 17.45
C ALA A 53 10.99 -16.45 18.73
N PRO A 54 11.82 -15.78 19.56
CA PRO A 54 12.32 -16.38 20.80
C PRO A 54 11.24 -16.53 21.88
N ASP A 55 10.13 -15.81 21.75
CA ASP A 55 9.11 -15.63 22.79
C ASP A 55 7.69 -15.88 22.28
N TRP A 56 7.53 -16.73 21.25
CA TRP A 56 6.22 -16.99 20.63
C TRP A 56 5.14 -17.41 21.64
N LEU A 57 3.99 -16.75 21.57
CA LEU A 57 2.77 -17.12 22.29
C LEU A 57 1.58 -17.16 21.34
N ALA A 58 0.97 -18.33 21.20
CA ALA A 58 -0.19 -18.57 20.34
C ALA A 58 -1.49 -18.03 20.96
N ASN A 59 -1.65 -16.72 20.92
CA ASN A 59 -2.85 -16.00 21.36
C ASN A 59 -3.14 -14.80 20.45
N ASN A 60 -4.27 -14.13 20.64
CA ASN A 60 -4.68 -12.97 19.84
C ASN A 60 -4.21 -11.63 20.42
N GLU A 61 -3.17 -11.65 21.24
CA GLU A 61 -2.60 -10.45 21.88
C GLU A 61 -1.36 -9.97 21.13
N CYS A 62 -1.16 -8.65 21.11
CA CYS A 62 0.04 -8.06 20.51
C CYS A 62 1.28 -8.33 21.36
N GLY A 63 2.42 -8.62 20.72
CA GLY A 63 3.64 -9.08 21.37
C GLY A 63 3.85 -10.58 21.16
N HIS A 64 4.97 -11.11 21.66
CA HIS A 64 5.26 -12.55 21.66
C HIS A 64 5.16 -13.22 20.28
N GLY A 65 6.10 -12.88 19.40
CA GLY A 65 6.10 -13.31 18.00
C GLY A 65 6.77 -12.31 17.05
N LEU A 66 7.03 -12.78 15.82
CA LEU A 66 7.39 -11.91 14.71
C LEU A 66 6.13 -11.20 14.20
N HIS A 67 6.27 -10.00 13.63
CA HIS A 67 5.13 -9.17 13.21
C HIS A 67 5.30 -8.65 11.78
N GLY A 68 4.18 -8.40 11.13
CA GLY A 68 4.14 -7.76 9.81
C GLY A 68 2.71 -7.57 9.29
N TRP A 69 2.60 -7.26 8.01
CA TRP A 69 1.36 -7.01 7.27
C TRP A 69 1.11 -8.13 6.28
N LEU A 70 0.07 -8.94 6.55
CA LEU A 70 -0.30 -10.05 5.69
C LEU A 70 -0.67 -9.52 4.30
N PHE A 71 -0.13 -10.15 3.26
CA PHE A 71 -0.27 -9.72 1.86
C PHE A 71 0.23 -8.29 1.59
N GLY A 72 0.96 -7.69 2.53
CA GLY A 72 1.53 -6.36 2.43
C GLY A 72 0.56 -5.23 2.73
N ALA A 73 -0.63 -5.54 3.27
CA ALA A 73 -1.65 -4.56 3.59
C ALA A 73 -1.97 -4.52 5.09
N GLY A 74 -2.23 -3.31 5.59
CA GLY A 74 -2.64 -3.10 6.97
C GLY A 74 -2.26 -1.71 7.48
N ASP A 75 -2.34 -1.57 8.80
CA ASP A 75 -2.04 -0.35 9.53
C ASP A 75 -0.52 -0.17 9.66
N HIS A 76 0.04 0.72 8.83
CA HIS A 76 1.47 1.02 8.85
C HIS A 76 1.92 1.68 10.16
N THR A 77 1.04 2.40 10.86
CA THR A 77 1.37 3.13 12.11
C THR A 77 1.76 2.19 13.24
N SER A 78 1.40 0.91 13.12
CA SER A 78 1.84 -0.15 14.04
C SER A 78 3.36 -0.39 14.05
N SER A 79 4.10 0.18 13.09
CA SER A 79 5.56 0.19 13.04
C SER A 79 6.08 1.59 12.73
N SER A 80 6.69 2.25 13.72
CA SER A 80 7.36 3.54 13.54
C SER A 80 8.53 3.51 12.54
N TYR A 81 9.03 2.32 12.19
CA TYR A 81 10.09 2.18 11.18
C TYR A 81 9.57 2.41 9.76
N ALA A 82 8.27 2.31 9.51
CA ALA A 82 7.71 2.49 8.17
C ALA A 82 7.92 3.91 7.62
N GLU A 83 8.09 4.89 8.51
CA GLU A 83 8.33 6.31 8.20
C GLU A 83 9.82 6.64 8.01
N ASP A 84 10.74 5.74 8.41
CA ASP A 84 12.18 5.96 8.24
C ASP A 84 12.58 5.70 6.77
N PRO A 85 13.13 6.71 6.06
CA PRO A 85 13.53 6.55 4.66
C PRO A 85 14.66 5.52 4.46
N ASN A 86 15.40 5.19 5.52
CA ASN A 86 16.48 4.20 5.48
C ASN A 86 16.06 2.83 6.03
N ALA A 87 14.77 2.63 6.33
CA ALA A 87 14.28 1.36 6.82
C ALA A 87 14.55 0.24 5.82
N LEU A 88 14.97 -0.92 6.34
CA LEU A 88 14.98 -2.15 5.55
C LEU A 88 13.58 -2.75 5.52
N TRP A 89 13.13 -3.14 4.34
CA TRP A 89 11.85 -3.81 4.12
C TRP A 89 12.08 -5.27 3.74
N TYR A 90 11.23 -6.14 4.29
CA TYR A 90 11.36 -7.58 4.16
C TYR A 90 10.07 -8.16 3.60
N VAL A 91 10.23 -9.15 2.73
CA VAL A 91 9.15 -10.08 2.39
C VAL A 91 9.44 -11.41 3.06
N LEU A 92 8.51 -11.83 3.90
CA LEU A 92 8.62 -13.01 4.74
C LEU A 92 7.63 -14.06 4.24
N GLU A 93 8.12 -15.27 4.00
CA GLU A 93 7.26 -16.43 3.75
C GLU A 93 6.94 -17.11 5.08
N VAL A 94 5.65 -17.27 5.36
CA VAL A 94 5.12 -17.77 6.62
C VAL A 94 4.13 -18.88 6.33
N VAL A 95 4.15 -19.96 7.12
CA VAL A 95 3.11 -20.99 7.07
C VAL A 95 1.76 -20.33 7.37
N THR A 96 0.80 -20.43 6.45
CA THR A 96 -0.45 -19.67 6.50
C THR A 96 -1.24 -19.94 7.78
N THR A 97 -1.25 -21.19 8.26
CA THR A 97 -1.97 -21.59 9.47
C THR A 97 -1.33 -21.10 10.77
N ASP A 98 -0.07 -20.65 10.71
CA ASP A 98 0.66 -20.13 11.88
C ASP A 98 0.42 -18.62 12.08
N ILE A 99 -0.30 -17.97 11.16
CA ILE A 99 -0.53 -16.52 11.16
C ILE A 99 -1.73 -16.18 12.06
N VAL A 100 -1.49 -15.31 13.04
CA VAL A 100 -2.54 -14.75 13.90
C VAL A 100 -2.79 -13.29 13.53
N MET A 101 -4.00 -12.95 13.12
CA MET A 101 -4.40 -11.58 12.82
C MET A 101 -4.66 -10.79 14.10
N LEU A 102 -4.14 -9.56 14.14
CA LEU A 102 -4.24 -8.62 15.27
C LEU A 102 -4.91 -7.30 14.82
N GLY A 103 -5.87 -7.39 13.92
CA GLY A 103 -6.46 -6.23 13.23
C GLY A 103 -5.61 -5.81 12.03
N GLY A 104 -5.10 -4.57 12.03
CA GLY A 104 -4.29 -4.02 10.93
C GLY A 104 -2.89 -4.62 10.76
N LYS A 105 -2.56 -5.70 11.46
CA LYS A 105 -1.29 -6.43 11.36
C LYS A 105 -1.48 -7.90 11.72
N CYS A 106 -0.42 -8.68 11.59
CA CYS A 106 -0.39 -10.08 12.03
C CYS A 106 0.85 -10.37 12.88
N LYS A 107 0.82 -11.52 13.56
CA LYS A 107 2.00 -12.13 14.19
C LYS A 107 2.13 -13.62 13.84
N PHE A 108 3.35 -14.15 13.94
CA PHE A 108 3.68 -15.52 13.58
C PHE A 108 4.97 -16.00 14.30
N PRO A 109 5.14 -17.32 14.49
CA PRO A 109 6.26 -17.91 15.24
C PRO A 109 7.57 -17.93 14.45
N ARG A 110 7.51 -18.13 13.14
CA ARG A 110 8.69 -18.31 12.29
C ARG A 110 8.43 -17.87 10.86
N CYS A 111 9.48 -17.56 10.13
CA CYS A 111 9.39 -17.24 8.71
C CYS A 111 10.71 -17.53 7.99
N MET A 112 10.63 -17.57 6.66
CA MET A 112 11.77 -17.53 5.77
C MET A 112 11.86 -16.15 5.10
N ILE A 113 13.00 -15.49 5.15
CA ILE A 113 13.19 -14.22 4.44
C ILE A 113 13.29 -14.50 2.94
N ARG A 114 12.36 -13.97 2.16
CA ARG A 114 12.36 -14.09 0.69
C ARG A 114 13.00 -12.90 0.00
N PHE A 115 12.88 -11.73 0.61
CA PHE A 115 13.45 -10.48 0.11
C PHE A 115 13.83 -9.58 1.28
N VAL A 116 14.89 -8.79 1.10
CA VAL A 116 15.24 -7.66 1.96
C VAL A 116 15.82 -6.54 1.10
N GLY A 117 15.36 -5.31 1.31
CA GLY A 117 15.79 -4.15 0.51
C GLY A 117 14.91 -2.92 0.71
N PRO A 118 14.90 -2.00 -0.27
CA PRO A 118 14.04 -0.81 -0.25
C PRO A 118 12.54 -1.16 -0.27
N ARG A 119 11.73 -0.22 0.24
CA ARG A 119 10.26 -0.38 0.35
C ARG A 119 9.59 -0.75 -0.97
N GLY A 120 9.88 0.01 -2.03
CA GLY A 120 9.26 -0.19 -3.35
C GLY A 120 9.56 -1.56 -3.94
N ASP A 121 10.81 -2.02 -3.80
CA ASP A 121 11.25 -3.31 -4.30
C ASP A 121 10.60 -4.47 -3.52
N ALA A 122 10.45 -4.33 -2.21
CA ALA A 122 9.72 -5.29 -1.39
C ALA A 122 8.24 -5.37 -1.81
N ALA A 123 7.59 -4.23 -2.06
CA ALA A 123 6.20 -4.18 -2.54
C ALA A 123 6.06 -4.79 -3.94
N ALA A 124 7.01 -4.56 -4.85
CA ALA A 124 7.05 -5.18 -6.17
C ALA A 124 7.23 -6.71 -6.05
N TYR A 125 8.12 -7.17 -5.15
CA TYR A 125 8.29 -8.59 -4.87
C TYR A 125 6.98 -9.22 -4.38
N MET A 126 6.27 -8.56 -3.44
CA MET A 126 4.95 -9.00 -2.96
C MET A 126 3.97 -9.20 -4.12
N LEU A 127 3.79 -8.18 -4.97
CA LEU A 127 2.84 -8.23 -6.10
C LEU A 127 3.18 -9.31 -7.14
N ALA A 128 4.46 -9.64 -7.29
CA ALA A 128 4.92 -10.67 -8.21
C ALA A 128 4.71 -12.09 -7.66
N HIS A 129 4.88 -12.30 -6.35
CA HIS A 129 4.98 -13.63 -5.75
C HIS A 129 3.82 -14.00 -4.81
N GLU A 130 2.94 -13.05 -4.48
CA GLU A 130 1.74 -13.27 -3.68
C GLU A 130 0.51 -12.79 -4.47
N PRO A 131 -0.20 -13.69 -5.18
CA PRO A 131 -1.36 -13.31 -5.98
C PRO A 131 -2.43 -12.56 -5.18
N ARG A 132 -2.62 -12.92 -3.89
CA ARG A 132 -3.59 -12.27 -2.99
C ARG A 132 -3.23 -10.81 -2.69
N SER A 133 -1.98 -10.41 -2.88
CA SER A 133 -1.55 -9.01 -2.74
C SER A 133 -2.12 -8.08 -3.81
N ARG A 134 -2.58 -8.61 -4.95
CA ARG A 134 -3.11 -7.78 -6.06
C ARG A 134 -4.47 -7.15 -5.73
N ASP A 135 -5.19 -7.78 -4.80
CA ASP A 135 -6.54 -7.40 -4.37
C ASP A 135 -6.55 -6.50 -3.12
N VAL A 136 -5.38 -6.10 -2.63
CA VAL A 136 -5.23 -5.25 -1.45
C VAL A 136 -4.34 -4.03 -1.72
N ALA A 137 -4.46 -3.02 -0.87
CA ALA A 137 -3.64 -1.82 -0.89
C ALA A 137 -2.25 -2.10 -0.30
N VAL A 138 -1.36 -2.67 -1.10
CA VAL A 138 0.01 -3.00 -0.68
C VAL A 138 0.78 -1.74 -0.31
N ILE A 139 1.35 -1.72 0.89
CA ILE A 139 2.20 -0.63 1.39
C ILE A 139 3.41 -0.44 0.47
N GLY A 140 3.65 0.80 0.06
CA GLY A 140 4.80 1.17 -0.77
C GLY A 140 4.71 0.72 -2.24
N ALA A 141 3.58 0.16 -2.68
CA ALA A 141 3.43 -0.27 -4.07
C ALA A 141 3.38 0.91 -5.04
N CYS A 142 3.97 0.74 -6.22
CA CYS A 142 3.81 1.62 -7.36
C CYS A 142 2.98 0.88 -8.43
N ARG A 143 1.80 1.41 -8.78
CA ARG A 143 0.87 0.78 -9.71
C ARG A 143 0.31 1.80 -10.70
N GLN A 144 0.22 1.39 -11.96
CA GLN A 144 -0.38 2.16 -13.04
C GLN A 144 -1.50 1.37 -13.72
N VAL A 145 -2.58 2.05 -14.07
CA VAL A 145 -3.70 1.54 -14.88
C VAL A 145 -4.04 2.54 -15.99
N GLY A 146 -4.75 2.08 -17.02
CA GLY A 146 -5.15 2.89 -18.16
C GLY A 146 -6.36 3.80 -17.88
N ASP A 147 -6.93 4.32 -18.96
CA ASP A 147 -8.09 5.22 -18.93
C ASP A 147 -9.31 4.53 -18.33
N THR A 148 -10.12 5.28 -17.59
CA THR A 148 -11.37 4.83 -16.93
C THR A 148 -11.19 3.72 -15.89
N GLN A 149 -9.95 3.32 -15.60
CA GLN A 149 -9.66 2.27 -14.62
C GLN A 149 -9.37 2.86 -13.24
N SER A 150 -9.52 2.02 -12.22
CA SER A 150 -9.24 2.38 -10.83
C SER A 150 -8.06 1.60 -10.28
N VAL A 151 -7.23 2.27 -9.49
CA VAL A 151 -6.08 1.66 -8.81
C VAL A 151 -5.98 2.16 -7.37
N ILE A 152 -5.64 1.24 -6.47
CA ILE A 152 -5.44 1.52 -5.05
C ILE A 152 -4.06 1.00 -4.62
N VAL A 153 -3.32 1.81 -3.86
CA VAL A 153 -2.05 1.45 -3.22
C VAL A 153 -2.07 1.86 -1.74
N GLY A 154 -1.29 1.18 -0.91
CA GLY A 154 -1.21 1.44 0.53
C GLY A 154 -0.36 2.66 0.89
N TYR A 155 -0.02 2.75 2.18
CA TYR A 155 0.86 3.78 2.74
C TYR A 155 2.13 4.00 1.90
N GLY A 156 2.45 5.25 1.60
CA GLY A 156 3.64 5.65 0.86
C GLY A 156 3.73 5.04 -0.55
N GLY A 157 2.63 4.54 -1.10
CA GLY A 157 2.55 4.03 -2.46
C GLY A 157 2.36 5.13 -3.50
N THR A 158 2.52 4.75 -4.77
CA THR A 158 2.24 5.60 -5.93
C THR A 158 1.18 4.94 -6.80
N ALA A 159 0.06 5.63 -6.98
CA ALA A 159 -1.06 5.22 -7.82
C ALA A 159 -1.18 6.15 -9.03
N THR A 160 -1.20 5.59 -10.23
CA THR A 160 -1.40 6.34 -11.48
C THR A 160 -2.54 5.74 -12.29
N ALA A 161 -3.53 6.56 -12.64
CA ALA A 161 -4.63 6.19 -13.52
C ALA A 161 -4.68 7.12 -14.73
N GLY A 162 -5.14 6.61 -15.87
CA GLY A 162 -5.29 7.38 -17.12
C GLY A 162 -6.46 8.37 -17.07
N ASP A 163 -6.90 8.79 -18.26
CA ASP A 163 -8.00 9.74 -18.42
C ASP A 163 -9.33 9.15 -17.92
N GLY A 164 -10.09 9.93 -17.16
CA GLY A 164 -11.29 9.49 -16.45
C GLY A 164 -11.05 8.39 -15.42
N GLY A 165 -9.78 8.07 -15.12
CA GLY A 165 -9.40 7.04 -14.16
C GLY A 165 -9.48 7.52 -12.71
N THR A 166 -9.42 6.56 -11.78
CA THR A 166 -9.38 6.84 -10.34
C THR A 166 -8.10 6.29 -9.71
N ALA A 167 -7.28 7.17 -9.14
CA ALA A 167 -6.08 6.80 -8.41
C ALA A 167 -6.25 7.07 -6.92
N THR A 168 -6.10 6.04 -6.08
CA THR A 168 -6.14 6.19 -4.62
C THR A 168 -4.83 5.71 -3.99
N ALA A 169 -4.18 6.57 -3.22
CA ALA A 169 -3.00 6.25 -2.44
C ALA A 169 -3.25 6.50 -0.94
N GLY A 170 -2.69 5.64 -0.08
CA GLY A 170 -2.77 5.83 1.36
C GLY A 170 -1.94 7.02 1.88
N ASP A 171 -1.78 7.11 3.19
CA ASP A 171 -1.03 8.19 3.85
C ASP A 171 0.41 8.27 3.33
N GLY A 172 0.93 9.50 3.18
CA GLY A 172 2.22 9.79 2.56
C GLY A 172 2.34 9.34 1.09
N GLY A 173 1.25 8.90 0.48
CA GLY A 173 1.20 8.38 -0.88
C GLY A 173 1.09 9.46 -1.95
N THR A 174 1.28 9.06 -3.19
CA THR A 174 1.11 9.91 -4.38
C THR A 174 0.03 9.31 -5.28
N ALA A 175 -1.03 10.07 -5.56
CA ALA A 175 -2.07 9.70 -6.50
C ALA A 175 -2.05 10.64 -7.70
N THR A 176 -2.09 10.08 -8.92
CA THR A 176 -2.15 10.84 -10.17
C THR A 176 -3.24 10.28 -11.07
N ALA A 177 -4.15 11.14 -11.53
CA ALA A 177 -5.20 10.79 -12.48
C ALA A 177 -5.21 11.77 -13.68
N GLY A 178 -5.54 11.26 -14.87
CA GLY A 178 -5.54 12.02 -16.12
C GLY A 178 -6.67 13.06 -16.23
N TYR A 179 -6.97 13.47 -17.46
CA TYR A 179 -8.08 14.37 -17.78
C TYR A 179 -9.40 13.86 -17.20
N GLY A 180 -10.15 14.72 -16.50
CA GLY A 180 -11.41 14.36 -15.85
C GLY A 180 -11.30 13.24 -14.82
N GLY A 181 -10.08 12.89 -14.37
CA GLY A 181 -9.84 11.82 -13.43
C GLY A 181 -9.97 12.26 -11.97
N THR A 182 -10.00 11.27 -11.09
CA THR A 182 -10.08 11.46 -9.63
C THR A 182 -8.81 10.95 -8.98
N ALA A 183 -8.09 11.84 -8.28
CA ALA A 183 -6.91 11.47 -7.50
C ALA A 183 -7.18 11.72 -6.01
N THR A 184 -7.00 10.68 -5.19
CA THR A 184 -7.15 10.74 -3.74
C THR A 184 -5.89 10.26 -3.05
N ALA A 185 -5.30 11.09 -2.20
CA ALA A 185 -4.14 10.74 -1.37
C ALA A 185 -4.46 10.97 0.12
N GLY A 186 -3.95 10.10 1.00
CA GLY A 186 -4.15 10.20 2.44
C GLY A 186 -3.41 11.36 3.10
N ASP A 187 -3.24 11.30 4.43
CA ASP A 187 -2.56 12.33 5.22
C ASP A 187 -1.10 12.51 4.78
N GLY A 188 -0.66 13.76 4.62
CA GLY A 188 0.65 14.12 4.07
C GLY A 188 0.85 13.70 2.60
N GLY A 189 -0.21 13.23 1.94
CA GLY A 189 -0.17 12.73 0.57
C GLY A 189 -0.21 13.84 -0.49
N THR A 190 0.12 13.46 -1.72
CA THR A 190 0.02 14.33 -2.90
C THR A 190 -0.99 13.76 -3.88
N ALA A 191 -2.04 14.52 -4.18
CA ALA A 191 -3.04 14.16 -5.19
C ALA A 191 -2.94 15.12 -6.38
N THR A 192 -2.82 14.58 -7.59
CA THR A 192 -2.77 15.35 -8.84
C THR A 192 -3.82 14.84 -9.82
N ALA A 193 -4.76 15.69 -10.24
CA ALA A 193 -5.76 15.38 -11.25
C ALA A 193 -5.64 16.35 -12.44
N GLY A 194 -5.88 15.85 -13.66
CA GLY A 194 -5.80 16.63 -14.88
C GLY A 194 -6.90 17.69 -15.04
N ASP A 195 -7.01 18.27 -16.24
CA ASP A 195 -8.06 19.22 -16.59
C ASP A 195 -9.45 18.64 -16.31
N GLY A 196 -10.31 19.41 -15.63
CA GLY A 196 -11.64 18.98 -15.20
C GLY A 196 -11.63 17.87 -14.13
N GLY A 197 -10.47 17.49 -13.61
CA GLY A 197 -10.33 16.44 -12.62
C GLY A 197 -10.52 16.92 -11.18
N THR A 198 -10.63 15.94 -10.28
CA THR A 198 -10.82 16.16 -8.84
C THR A 198 -9.62 15.61 -8.08
N ALA A 199 -8.92 16.49 -7.36
CA ALA A 199 -7.81 16.12 -6.48
C ALA A 199 -8.20 16.30 -5.01
N THR A 200 -8.09 15.23 -4.23
CA THR A 200 -8.34 15.24 -2.79
C THR A 200 -7.12 14.74 -2.04
N ALA A 201 -6.59 15.55 -1.13
CA ALA A 201 -5.47 15.17 -0.25
C ALA A 201 -5.89 15.26 1.23
N GLY A 202 -5.29 14.44 2.09
CA GLY A 202 -5.55 14.47 3.53
C GLY A 202 -4.97 15.70 4.25
N THR A 203 -4.89 15.61 5.57
CA THR A 203 -4.26 16.60 6.45
C THR A 203 -2.81 16.83 6.02
N ARG A 204 -2.35 18.08 5.94
CA ARG A 204 -1.01 18.45 5.41
C ARG A 204 -0.72 17.94 4.00
N GLY A 205 -1.75 17.54 3.26
CA GLY A 205 -1.62 17.05 1.89
C GLY A 205 -1.57 18.18 0.87
N THR A 206 -1.10 17.87 -0.33
CA THR A 206 -1.13 18.77 -1.49
C THR A 206 -2.11 18.26 -2.53
N ALA A 207 -3.13 19.04 -2.86
CA ALA A 207 -4.09 18.74 -3.91
C ALA A 207 -3.88 19.66 -5.12
N THR A 208 -3.52 19.08 -6.26
CA THR A 208 -3.31 19.80 -7.52
C THR A 208 -4.35 19.38 -8.55
N ALA A 209 -5.14 20.32 -9.06
CA ALA A 209 -6.10 20.09 -10.13
C ALA A 209 -5.79 20.93 -11.38
N GLY A 210 -6.12 20.39 -12.56
CA GLY A 210 -6.03 21.11 -13.83
C GLY A 210 -7.09 22.21 -13.98
N THR A 211 -7.18 22.78 -15.18
CA THR A 211 -8.17 23.81 -15.49
C THR A 211 -9.59 23.28 -15.31
N ARG A 212 -10.48 24.10 -14.75
CA ARG A 212 -11.85 23.70 -14.37
C ARG A 212 -11.92 22.52 -13.38
N GLY A 213 -10.79 22.13 -12.78
CA GLY A 213 -10.74 21.09 -11.78
C GLY A 213 -11.08 21.58 -10.38
N THR A 214 -11.18 20.62 -9.46
CA THR A 214 -11.52 20.84 -8.05
C THR A 214 -10.38 20.32 -7.18
N ALA A 215 -9.94 21.12 -6.21
CA ALA A 215 -8.94 20.73 -5.22
C ALA A 215 -9.52 20.77 -3.80
N THR A 216 -9.28 19.71 -3.04
CA THR A 216 -9.65 19.58 -1.62
C THR A 216 -8.45 19.10 -0.83
N ALA A 217 -8.14 19.75 0.29
CA ALA A 217 -7.11 19.29 1.22
C ALA A 217 -7.58 19.43 2.68
N GLY A 218 -7.01 18.62 3.56
CA GLY A 218 -7.22 18.70 5.01
C GLY A 218 -6.46 19.86 5.66
N ASP A 219 -6.55 19.95 7.00
CA ASP A 219 -5.91 21.01 7.79
C ASP A 219 -4.39 21.12 7.51
N GLY A 220 -3.89 22.34 7.37
CA GLY A 220 -2.49 22.62 7.01
C GLY A 220 -2.07 22.12 5.62
N GLY A 221 -3.03 21.77 4.75
CA GLY A 221 -2.78 21.36 3.38
C GLY A 221 -2.64 22.52 2.39
N GLU A 222 -2.27 22.20 1.15
CA GLU A 222 -2.09 23.15 0.06
C GLU A 222 -3.00 22.80 -1.14
N LEU A 223 -3.67 23.81 -1.67
CA LEU A 223 -4.49 23.71 -2.89
C LEU A 223 -3.76 24.37 -4.05
N ARG A 224 -3.66 23.67 -5.18
CA ARG A 224 -3.10 24.18 -6.44
C ARG A 224 -4.10 23.96 -7.56
N ILE A 225 -4.51 25.02 -8.26
CA ILE A 225 -5.40 24.88 -9.42
C ILE A 225 -4.82 25.65 -10.59
N GLN A 226 -4.72 24.97 -11.73
CA GLN A 226 -4.21 25.59 -12.95
C GLN A 226 -5.28 26.37 -13.70
N TRP A 227 -4.86 27.40 -14.43
CA TRP A 227 -5.67 28.16 -15.37
C TRP A 227 -4.83 28.64 -16.57
N TRP A 228 -5.48 28.88 -17.70
CA TRP A 228 -4.80 29.34 -18.93
C TRP A 228 -4.74 30.87 -19.01
N ASP A 229 -3.53 31.43 -19.01
CA ASP A 229 -3.26 32.85 -19.20
C ASP A 229 -3.08 33.13 -20.70
N ALA A 230 -4.18 33.47 -21.37
CA ALA A 230 -4.20 33.73 -22.80
C ALA A 230 -3.27 34.88 -23.22
N LYS A 231 -3.08 35.89 -22.36
CA LYS A 231 -2.19 37.03 -22.67
C LYS A 231 -0.72 36.61 -22.65
N ALA A 232 -0.35 35.74 -21.71
CA ALA A 232 1.02 35.22 -21.61
C ALA A 232 1.24 33.89 -22.37
N SER A 233 0.20 33.34 -23.01
CA SER A 233 0.22 32.06 -23.72
C SER A 233 0.81 30.91 -22.90
N ARG A 234 0.40 30.78 -21.63
CA ARG A 234 0.88 29.73 -20.73
C ARG A 234 -0.12 29.39 -19.63
N TYR A 235 0.03 28.20 -19.06
CA TYR A 235 -0.65 27.86 -17.81
C TYR A 235 -0.03 28.61 -16.63
N ARG A 236 -0.89 28.95 -15.67
CA ARG A 236 -0.55 29.53 -14.38
C ARG A 236 -1.18 28.67 -13.29
N THR A 237 -0.60 28.73 -12.10
CA THR A 237 -1.13 28.03 -10.92
C THR A 237 -1.55 29.07 -9.89
N ALA A 238 -2.80 28.98 -9.45
CA ALA A 238 -3.23 29.64 -8.22
C ALA A 238 -2.94 28.69 -7.05
N THR A 239 -2.39 29.23 -5.98
CA THR A 239 -2.08 28.49 -4.74
C THR A 239 -2.86 29.08 -3.58
N ALA A 240 -3.36 28.22 -2.71
CA ALA A 240 -3.97 28.59 -1.45
C ALA A 240 -3.58 27.60 -0.35
N TYR A 241 -3.54 28.07 0.89
CA TYR A 241 -3.18 27.28 2.05
C TYR A 241 -4.40 27.09 2.94
N VAL A 242 -4.69 25.84 3.31
CA VAL A 242 -5.85 25.50 4.13
C VAL A 242 -5.66 26.05 5.54
N GLY A 243 -6.65 26.78 6.03
CA GLY A 243 -6.60 27.50 7.31
C GLY A 243 -6.25 28.98 7.18
N GLU A 244 -5.84 29.43 5.99
CA GLU A 244 -5.51 30.82 5.70
C GLU A 244 -6.56 31.47 4.78
N ASP A 245 -6.74 32.80 4.86
CA ASP A 245 -7.58 33.60 3.95
C ASP A 245 -9.01 33.07 3.71
N GLY A 246 -9.59 32.39 4.70
CA GLY A 246 -10.94 31.82 4.63
C GLY A 246 -11.05 30.47 3.90
N ILE A 247 -9.92 29.84 3.56
CA ILE A 247 -9.86 28.51 2.97
C ILE A 247 -10.07 27.46 4.07
N LYS A 248 -11.16 26.71 3.97
CA LYS A 248 -11.60 25.76 5.00
C LYS A 248 -11.04 24.37 4.72
N PRO A 249 -10.65 23.62 5.77
CA PRO A 249 -10.25 22.23 5.61
C PRO A 249 -11.41 21.38 5.10
N ASN A 250 -11.08 20.38 4.28
CA ASN A 250 -12.02 19.40 3.72
C ASN A 250 -13.19 20.04 2.92
N THR A 251 -12.99 21.26 2.43
CA THR A 251 -13.94 21.95 1.56
C THR A 251 -13.39 21.93 0.14
N PRO A 252 -14.17 21.51 -0.88
CA PRO A 252 -13.73 21.55 -2.25
C PRO A 252 -13.70 22.99 -2.77
N TYR A 253 -12.62 23.37 -3.46
CA TYR A 253 -12.48 24.67 -4.11
C TYR A 253 -12.20 24.53 -5.60
N ARG A 254 -12.66 25.54 -6.35
CA ARG A 254 -12.35 25.77 -7.77
C ARG A 254 -11.97 27.23 -7.99
N LEU A 255 -11.48 27.55 -9.20
CA LEU A 255 -11.22 28.93 -9.59
C LEU A 255 -12.45 29.55 -10.27
N ASP A 256 -12.78 30.78 -9.89
CA ASP A 256 -13.75 31.62 -10.57
C ASP A 256 -13.16 32.27 -11.85
N ALA A 257 -13.96 33.10 -12.53
CA ALA A 257 -13.55 33.81 -13.74
C ALA A 257 -12.37 34.77 -13.52
N ASN A 258 -12.11 35.22 -12.29
CA ASN A 258 -11.01 36.09 -11.89
C ASN A 258 -9.82 35.30 -11.30
N HIS A 259 -9.89 33.97 -11.36
CA HIS A 259 -8.86 33.04 -10.89
C HIS A 259 -8.66 33.11 -9.37
N LYS A 260 -9.75 33.39 -8.64
CA LYS A 260 -9.83 33.34 -7.19
C LYS A 260 -10.48 32.03 -6.75
N PHE A 261 -10.01 31.50 -5.62
CA PHE A 261 -10.59 30.32 -5.01
C PHE A 261 -12.01 30.62 -4.52
N VAL A 262 -12.94 29.78 -4.92
CA VAL A 262 -14.33 29.77 -4.46
C VAL A 262 -14.74 28.35 -4.12
N GLU A 263 -15.59 28.18 -3.10
CA GLU A 263 -16.11 26.86 -2.75
C GLU A 263 -16.85 26.25 -3.94
N ALA A 264 -16.58 24.99 -4.24
CA ALA A 264 -17.27 24.27 -5.30
C ALA A 264 -18.70 23.90 -4.83
N PRO A 265 -19.71 23.91 -5.73
CA PRO A 265 -21.07 23.53 -5.39
C PRO A 265 -21.14 22.12 -4.79
N LYS A 266 -21.98 21.93 -3.75
CA LYS A 266 -22.27 20.59 -3.22
C LYS A 266 -22.98 19.76 -4.31
N GLY A 267 -22.34 18.71 -4.81
CA GLY A 267 -22.93 17.75 -5.76
C GLY A 267 -22.21 17.57 -7.10
N GLU A 268 -21.08 18.25 -7.34
CA GLU A 268 -20.20 18.02 -8.51
C GLU A 268 -19.02 17.06 -8.18
N CYS A 269 -19.25 16.05 -7.33
CA CYS A 269 -18.29 14.98 -7.04
C CYS A 269 -18.57 13.73 -7.87
#